data_AF-A0A7S3PAJ1-F1
#
_entry.id   AF-A0A7S3PAJ1-F1
#
_cell.length_a   1.000
_cell.length_b   1.000
_cell.length_c   1.000
_cell.angle_alpha   90.00
_cell.angle_beta   90.00
_cell.angle_gamma   90.00
#
_symmetry.space_group_name_H-M   'P 1'
#
loop_
_entity.id
_entity.type
_entity.pdbx_description
1 polymer ?
#
loop_
_entity_poly.entity_id
_entity_poly.type
_entity_poly.pdbx_seq_one_letter_code
_entity_poly.pdbx_strand_id
1 'polypeptide(L)'
;WCEIVKATYSYIGMLRMHAQNGWPEWIYEELKQIEEVSHQYADEESPDDLVETLAEEMPPCFPLPPERLLDGSSLFFRFDADEIRRILDDDMQPQNARIDFMSSSFGKYDDYEDIKVPEDATETIIQDLRVIPADDAFDPKDTNISPQIEPMFGTLFWCHEVSNDWIQEWNQAAVPQEPSIDVALPPQNPFVPTRYDLKDLPSTDSRHPLVNSSIKVCTSVGKKKQWFQATVVRYDRNKNSVLLSYEDEEEQWHKLDHSADHFSRD
;
A
#
# COMPACT_ATOMS: atom_id res chain seq x y z
N TRP A 1 -24.49 4.97 10.57
CA TRP A 1 -23.08 4.86 11.01
C TRP A 1 -22.96 4.04 12.29
N CYS A 2 -23.84 4.22 13.29
CA CYS A 2 -23.80 3.43 14.54
C CYS A 2 -23.84 1.91 14.27
N GLU A 3 -24.66 1.47 13.31
CA GLU A 3 -24.75 0.07 12.89
C GLU A 3 -23.43 -0.46 12.29
N ILE A 4 -22.70 0.39 11.55
CA ILE A 4 -21.40 0.03 10.97
C ILE A 4 -20.36 -0.14 12.09
N VAL A 5 -20.33 0.80 13.04
CA VAL A 5 -19.44 0.72 14.20
C VAL A 5 -19.75 -0.52 15.04
N LYS A 6 -21.05 -0.81 15.26
CA LYS A 6 -21.49 -2.05 15.91
C LYS A 6 -21.03 -3.30 15.15
N ALA A 7 -21.12 -3.31 13.81
CA ALA A 7 -20.61 -4.41 12.99
C ALA A 7 -19.09 -4.59 13.14
N THR A 8 -18.32 -3.49 13.17
CA THR A 8 -16.88 -3.53 13.46
C THR A 8 -16.59 -4.14 14.83
N TYR A 9 -17.31 -3.73 15.87
CA TYR A 9 -17.15 -4.32 17.21
C TYR A 9 -17.63 -5.77 17.29
N SER A 10 -18.65 -6.15 16.53
CA SER A 10 -19.05 -7.56 16.39
C SER A 10 -17.93 -8.39 15.76
N TYR A 11 -17.19 -7.85 14.79
CA TYR A 11 -16.01 -8.52 14.22
C TYR A 11 -14.88 -8.63 15.25
N ILE A 12 -14.61 -7.57 16.02
CA ILE A 12 -13.64 -7.60 17.12
C ILE A 12 -14.03 -8.65 18.17
N GLY A 13 -15.32 -8.78 18.51
CA GLY A 13 -15.83 -9.82 19.40
C GLY A 13 -15.52 -11.23 18.88
N MET A 14 -15.71 -11.47 17.58
CA MET A 14 -15.32 -12.74 16.95
C MET A 14 -13.80 -12.97 17.02
N LEU A 15 -12.97 -11.95 16.79
CA LEU A 15 -11.51 -12.06 16.93
C LEU A 15 -11.10 -12.39 18.37
N ARG A 16 -11.72 -11.76 19.37
CA ARG A 16 -11.48 -12.09 20.79
C ARG A 16 -11.90 -13.51 21.14
N MET A 17 -12.97 -14.04 20.53
CA MET A 17 -13.35 -15.45 20.67
C MET A 17 -12.25 -16.38 20.13
N HIS A 18 -11.67 -16.08 18.96
CA HIS A 18 -10.53 -16.83 18.44
C HIS A 18 -9.27 -16.70 19.31
N ALA A 19 -9.01 -15.52 19.89
CA ALA A 19 -7.91 -15.34 20.83
C ALA A 19 -8.03 -16.23 22.09
N GLN A 20 -9.26 -16.57 22.51
CA GLN A 20 -9.51 -17.46 23.65
C GLN A 20 -9.48 -18.95 23.27
N ASN A 21 -10.01 -19.29 22.09
CA ASN A 21 -10.11 -20.67 21.61
C ASN A 21 -8.85 -21.16 20.87
N GLY A 22 -7.94 -20.25 20.55
CA GLY A 22 -6.73 -20.50 19.75
C GLY A 22 -6.84 -19.86 18.37
N TRP A 23 -5.82 -19.09 18.00
CA TRP A 23 -5.71 -18.50 16.68
C TRP A 23 -5.40 -19.57 15.62
N PRO A 24 -6.02 -19.48 14.43
CA PRO A 24 -5.59 -20.31 13.30
C PRO A 24 -4.20 -19.85 12.81
N GLU A 25 -3.18 -20.68 13.02
CA GLU A 25 -1.79 -20.41 12.63
C GLU A 25 -1.63 -20.14 11.12
N TRP A 26 -2.51 -20.70 10.29
CA TRP A 26 -2.44 -20.53 8.84
C TRP A 26 -2.53 -19.06 8.41
N ILE A 27 -3.24 -18.19 9.15
CA ILE A 27 -3.37 -16.76 8.80
C ILE A 27 -2.00 -16.09 8.87
N TYR A 28 -1.27 -16.35 9.97
CA TYR A 28 0.06 -15.79 10.15
C TYR A 28 1.05 -16.33 9.11
N GLU A 29 1.03 -17.64 8.86
CA GLU A 29 1.91 -18.26 7.85
C GLU A 29 1.60 -17.76 6.43
N GLU A 30 0.33 -17.49 6.12
CA GLU A 30 -0.08 -16.92 4.84
C GLU A 30 0.43 -15.49 4.66
N LEU A 31 0.23 -14.62 5.66
CA LEU A 31 0.74 -13.25 5.64
C LEU A 31 2.27 -13.22 5.51
N LYS A 32 2.95 -14.08 6.28
CA LYS A 32 4.40 -14.23 6.22
C LYS A 32 4.88 -14.63 4.82
N GLN A 33 4.24 -15.62 4.19
CA GLN A 33 4.59 -16.05 2.83
C GLN A 33 4.37 -14.93 1.80
N ILE A 34 3.28 -14.16 1.93
CA ILE A 34 3.00 -13.04 1.03
C ILE A 34 4.09 -11.98 1.10
N GLU A 35 4.52 -11.59 2.31
CA GLU A 35 5.59 -10.61 2.48
C GLU A 35 6.96 -11.14 2.07
N GLU A 36 7.28 -12.41 2.36
CA GLU A 36 8.53 -13.05 1.91
C GLU A 36 8.65 -13.02 0.38
N VAL A 37 7.55 -13.30 -0.32
CA VAL A 37 7.49 -13.25 -1.79
C VAL A 37 7.63 -11.83 -2.29
N SER A 38 6.88 -10.90 -1.70
CA SER A 38 6.90 -9.49 -2.10
C SER A 38 8.29 -8.89 -1.93
N HIS A 39 8.99 -9.25 -0.85
CA HIS A 39 10.36 -8.84 -0.61
C HIS A 39 11.36 -9.51 -1.56
N GLN A 40 11.28 -10.83 -1.75
CA GLN A 40 12.24 -11.57 -2.57
C GLN A 40 12.16 -11.20 -4.06
N TYR A 41 10.96 -10.89 -4.55
CA TYR A 41 10.69 -10.57 -5.95
C TYR A 41 10.30 -9.10 -6.14
N ALA A 42 10.70 -8.23 -5.21
CA ALA A 42 10.51 -6.79 -5.33
C ALA A 42 11.14 -6.27 -6.63
N ASP A 43 10.45 -5.36 -7.30
CA ASP A 43 11.01 -4.61 -8.41
C ASP A 43 12.10 -3.65 -7.90
N GLU A 44 13.05 -3.29 -8.78
CA GLU A 44 14.10 -2.33 -8.43
C GLU A 44 13.50 -0.94 -8.18
N GLU A 45 13.70 -0.44 -6.97
CA GLU A 45 13.27 0.90 -6.55
C GLU A 45 14.25 1.98 -7.04
N SER A 46 13.78 3.21 -7.15
CA SER A 46 14.65 4.34 -7.47
C SER A 46 15.71 4.52 -6.37
N PRO A 47 16.94 4.94 -6.70
CA PRO A 47 17.98 5.15 -5.70
C PRO A 47 17.61 6.23 -4.66
N ASP A 48 16.80 7.20 -5.03
CA ASP A 48 16.31 8.27 -4.16
C ASP A 48 15.31 7.75 -3.13
N ASP A 49 14.26 7.03 -3.56
CA ASP A 49 13.26 6.45 -2.65
C ASP A 49 13.90 5.43 -1.68
N LEU A 50 14.85 4.63 -2.18
CA LEU A 50 15.56 3.65 -1.36
C LEU A 50 16.35 4.32 -0.24
N VAL A 51 17.10 5.39 -0.54
CA VAL A 51 17.91 6.08 0.47
C VAL A 51 17.04 6.80 1.48
N GLU A 52 15.91 7.38 1.04
CA GLU A 52 14.91 7.99 1.93
C GLU A 52 14.35 6.96 2.91
N THR A 53 13.81 5.85 2.41
CA THR A 53 13.25 4.77 3.23
C THR A 53 14.26 4.24 4.25
N LEU A 54 15.49 3.95 3.81
CA LEU A 54 16.54 3.47 4.72
C LEU A 54 16.90 4.51 5.78
N ALA A 55 16.95 5.79 5.43
CA ALA A 55 17.24 6.86 6.38
C ALA A 55 16.13 7.06 7.42
N GLU A 56 14.88 6.78 7.06
CA GLU A 56 13.73 6.81 7.98
C GLU A 56 13.71 5.64 8.97
N GLU A 57 14.34 4.50 8.63
CA GLU A 57 14.40 3.31 9.50
C GLU A 57 15.61 3.27 10.44
N MET A 58 16.68 4.00 10.13
CA MET A 58 17.87 4.14 10.98
C MET A 58 17.72 4.94 12.30
N PRO A 59 16.76 5.86 12.50
CA PRO A 59 16.69 6.69 13.70
C PRO A 59 16.51 5.86 14.98
N PRO A 60 17.10 6.27 16.12
CA PRO A 60 17.01 5.52 17.39
C PRO A 60 15.60 5.32 17.95
N CYS A 61 14.61 6.07 17.48
CA CYS A 61 13.21 5.90 17.87
C CYS A 61 12.56 4.67 17.24
N PHE A 62 13.14 4.12 16.17
CA PHE A 62 12.76 2.84 15.60
C PHE A 62 13.68 1.75 16.16
N PRO A 63 13.15 0.74 16.90
CA PRO A 63 13.95 -0.30 17.53
C PRO A 63 14.38 -1.39 16.51
N LEU A 64 14.91 -0.98 15.37
CA LEU A 64 15.37 -1.89 14.32
C LEU A 64 16.87 -2.18 14.49
N PRO A 65 17.29 -3.46 14.59
CA PRO A 65 18.71 -3.76 14.61
C PRO A 65 19.34 -3.50 13.22
N PRO A 66 20.61 -3.05 13.14
CA PRO A 66 21.25 -2.72 11.86
C PRO A 66 21.25 -3.87 10.84
N GLU A 67 21.26 -5.11 11.33
CA GLU A 67 21.22 -6.31 10.48
C GLU A 67 19.86 -6.53 9.80
N ARG A 68 18.82 -5.81 10.25
CA ARG A 68 17.44 -5.90 9.73
C ARG A 68 16.99 -4.67 8.97
N LEU A 69 17.91 -3.79 8.60
CA LEU A 69 17.58 -2.54 7.92
C LEU A 69 16.89 -2.75 6.55
N LEU A 70 17.08 -3.90 5.90
CA LEU A 70 16.48 -4.15 4.58
C LEU A 70 15.15 -4.91 4.66
N ASP A 71 14.96 -5.72 5.70
CA ASP A 71 13.89 -6.72 5.77
C ASP A 71 13.02 -6.59 7.03
N GLY A 72 13.42 -5.76 7.99
CA GLY A 72 12.83 -5.75 9.32
C GLY A 72 11.50 -5.02 9.42
N SER A 73 11.26 -4.03 8.55
CA SER A 73 9.98 -3.34 8.43
C SER A 73 8.94 -4.10 7.60
N SER A 74 9.39 -5.01 6.72
CA SER A 74 8.52 -5.74 5.78
C SER A 74 8.23 -7.17 6.20
N LEU A 75 9.19 -7.91 6.79
CA LEU A 75 9.02 -9.33 7.08
C LEU A 75 8.45 -9.62 8.47
N PHE A 76 7.73 -10.75 8.56
CA PHE A 76 7.21 -11.30 9.82
C PHE A 76 8.15 -12.36 10.40
N PHE A 77 8.60 -12.17 11.65
CA PHE A 77 9.59 -13.06 12.28
C PHE A 77 9.02 -13.97 13.38
N ARG A 78 8.03 -13.49 14.14
CA ARG A 78 7.42 -14.24 15.24
C ARG A 78 5.91 -14.06 15.27
N PHE A 79 5.21 -15.14 15.57
CA PHE A 79 3.79 -15.09 15.93
C PHE A 79 3.66 -14.96 17.45
N ASP A 80 2.96 -13.93 17.92
CA ASP A 80 2.75 -13.66 19.35
C ASP A 80 1.25 -13.50 19.64
N ALA A 81 0.61 -14.61 20.01
CA ALA A 81 -0.83 -14.65 20.27
C ALA A 81 -1.24 -13.83 21.52
N ASP A 82 -0.36 -13.76 22.52
CA ASP A 82 -0.62 -13.01 23.75
C ASP A 82 -0.60 -11.51 23.48
N GLU A 83 0.32 -11.03 22.64
CA GLU A 83 0.38 -9.62 22.24
C GLU A 83 -0.83 -9.22 21.39
N ILE A 84 -1.27 -10.08 20.45
CA ILE A 84 -2.49 -9.85 19.67
C ILE A 84 -3.70 -9.73 20.60
N ARG A 85 -3.79 -10.62 21.60
CA ARG A 85 -4.85 -10.56 22.61
C ARG A 85 -4.79 -9.28 23.42
N ARG A 86 -3.59 -8.87 23.87
CA ARG A 86 -3.39 -7.63 24.62
C ARG A 86 -3.90 -6.41 23.84
N ILE A 87 -3.57 -6.30 22.56
CA ILE A 87 -4.06 -5.20 21.70
C ILE A 87 -5.58 -5.23 21.56
N LEU A 88 -6.16 -6.42 21.36
CA LEU A 88 -7.62 -6.57 21.25
C LEU A 88 -8.34 -6.24 22.57
N ASP A 89 -7.79 -6.60 23.72
CA ASP A 89 -8.40 -6.44 25.04
C ASP A 89 -8.13 -5.06 25.66
N ASP A 90 -6.98 -4.42 25.40
CA ASP A 90 -6.62 -3.15 26.03
C ASP A 90 -6.91 -1.95 25.10
N ASP A 91 -6.54 -2.06 23.82
CA ASP A 91 -6.51 -0.91 22.90
C ASP A 91 -7.82 -0.80 22.10
N MET A 92 -8.35 -1.92 21.59
CA MET A 92 -9.53 -1.97 20.70
C MET A 92 -10.87 -1.92 21.45
N GLN A 93 -10.99 -1.08 22.47
CA GLN A 93 -12.21 -0.90 23.24
C GLN A 93 -13.08 0.26 22.71
N PRO A 94 -14.42 0.18 22.77
CA PRO A 94 -15.32 1.27 22.38
C PRO A 94 -15.00 2.62 23.03
N GLN A 95 -14.49 2.63 24.27
CA GLN A 95 -14.13 3.84 25.01
C GLN A 95 -12.88 4.54 24.46
N ASN A 96 -12.00 3.79 23.80
CA ASN A 96 -10.77 4.31 23.19
C ASN A 96 -10.99 4.75 21.74
N ALA A 97 -12.21 4.59 21.22
CA ALA A 97 -12.51 4.85 19.82
C ALA A 97 -12.66 6.34 19.54
N ARG A 98 -12.07 6.76 18.42
CA ARG A 98 -12.37 8.03 17.75
C ARG A 98 -12.99 7.73 16.40
N ILE A 99 -14.13 8.34 16.11
CA ILE A 99 -14.87 8.12 14.86
C ILE A 99 -14.92 9.44 14.11
N ASP A 100 -14.24 9.51 12.97
CA ASP A 100 -14.26 10.69 12.10
C ASP A 100 -15.29 10.46 10.97
N PHE A 101 -16.26 11.38 10.85
CA PHE A 101 -17.22 11.39 9.75
C PHE A 101 -16.86 12.47 8.75
N MET A 102 -16.69 12.09 7.49
CA MET A 102 -16.44 13.01 6.39
C MET A 102 -17.55 12.86 5.35
N SER A 103 -18.27 13.94 5.08
CA SER A 103 -19.31 13.96 4.06
C SER A 103 -19.54 15.37 3.54
N SER A 104 -19.72 15.51 2.23
CA SER A 104 -20.17 16.76 1.61
C SER A 104 -21.61 17.14 1.99
N SER A 105 -22.36 16.22 2.60
CA SER A 105 -23.72 16.48 3.08
C SER A 105 -23.77 17.40 4.30
N PHE A 106 -22.62 17.62 4.97
CA PHE A 106 -22.48 18.45 6.16
C PHE A 106 -22.31 19.93 5.84
N GLY A 107 -22.25 20.28 4.55
CA GLY A 107 -21.98 21.64 4.07
C GLY A 107 -20.69 21.69 3.26
N LYS A 108 -20.65 22.61 2.31
CA LYS A 108 -19.45 22.97 1.55
C LYS A 108 -18.85 24.24 2.11
N TYR A 109 -17.60 24.52 1.78
CA TYR A 109 -16.92 25.74 2.18
C TYR A 109 -17.73 27.01 1.85
N ASP A 110 -18.35 27.05 0.67
CA ASP A 110 -19.17 28.19 0.21
C ASP A 110 -20.46 28.39 1.04
N ASP A 111 -20.92 27.38 1.79
CA ASP A 111 -22.11 27.52 2.64
C ASP A 111 -21.80 28.33 3.92
N TYR A 112 -20.53 28.65 4.18
CA TYR A 112 -20.05 29.32 5.39
C TYR A 112 -19.25 30.61 5.08
N GLU A 113 -19.75 31.47 4.18
CA GLU A 113 -19.07 32.70 3.74
C GLU A 113 -18.67 33.67 4.86
N ASP A 114 -19.35 33.62 6.02
CA ASP A 114 -19.05 34.43 7.20
C ASP A 114 -17.81 33.95 7.98
N ILE A 115 -17.33 32.73 7.70
CA ILE A 115 -16.20 32.12 8.37
C ILE A 115 -14.89 32.53 7.67
N LYS A 116 -14.12 33.41 8.31
CA LYS A 116 -12.81 33.83 7.81
C LYS A 116 -11.72 32.89 8.31
N VAL A 117 -11.14 32.12 7.40
CA VAL A 117 -9.91 31.36 7.68
C VAL A 117 -8.74 32.36 7.75
N PRO A 118 -7.86 32.29 8.76
CA PRO A 118 -6.68 33.14 8.81
C PRO A 118 -5.70 32.76 7.70
N GLU A 119 -5.36 33.70 6.80
CA GLU A 119 -4.49 33.44 5.63
C GLU A 119 -3.03 33.14 6.02
N ASP A 120 -2.59 33.54 7.22
CA ASP A 120 -1.22 33.39 7.74
C ASP A 120 -1.16 32.63 9.08
N ALA A 121 -2.07 31.66 9.31
CA ALA A 121 -2.07 30.90 10.56
C ALA A 121 -0.79 30.03 10.71
N THR A 122 -0.10 30.19 11.83
CA THR A 122 1.01 29.31 12.24
C THR A 122 0.64 28.34 13.37
N GLU A 123 -0.59 28.46 13.87
CA GLU A 123 -1.11 27.59 14.92
C GLU A 123 -1.54 26.25 14.32
N THR A 124 -1.23 25.16 15.02
CA THR A 124 -1.58 23.79 14.61
C THR A 124 -2.41 23.05 15.66
N ILE A 125 -2.66 23.70 16.80
CA ILE A 125 -3.34 23.12 17.96
C ILE A 125 -4.63 23.88 18.21
N ILE A 126 -5.74 23.15 18.28
CA ILE A 126 -7.03 23.69 18.70
C ILE A 126 -6.97 23.94 20.22
N GLN A 127 -6.94 25.20 20.64
CA GLN A 127 -6.85 25.56 22.06
C GLN A 127 -8.18 25.36 22.80
N ASP A 128 -9.29 25.73 22.16
CA ASP A 128 -10.63 25.68 22.75
C ASP A 128 -11.53 24.70 21.98
N LEU A 129 -11.24 23.40 22.11
CA LEU A 129 -12.07 22.37 21.49
C LEU A 129 -13.46 22.33 22.14
N ARG A 130 -14.48 22.75 21.40
CA ARG A 130 -15.88 22.61 21.81
C ARG A 130 -16.35 21.19 21.49
N VAL A 131 -16.56 20.41 22.54
CA VAL A 131 -17.19 19.10 22.46
C VAL A 131 -18.68 19.25 22.78
N ILE A 132 -19.52 18.81 21.84
CA ILE A 132 -20.98 18.86 21.94
C ILE A 132 -21.43 17.61 22.69
N PRO A 133 -22.23 17.73 23.77
CA PRO A 133 -22.73 16.58 24.51
C PRO A 133 -23.50 15.61 23.60
N ALA A 134 -23.51 14.34 23.98
CA ALA A 134 -24.24 13.33 23.23
C ALA A 134 -25.74 13.63 23.18
N ASP A 135 -26.31 13.70 21.98
CA ASP A 135 -27.74 13.71 21.68
C ASP A 135 -28.13 12.44 20.90
N ASP A 136 -29.42 12.20 20.72
CA ASP A 136 -29.96 11.12 19.90
C ASP A 136 -29.72 11.41 18.40
N ALA A 137 -28.57 10.93 17.91
CA ALA A 137 -28.04 11.00 16.55
C ALA A 137 -27.42 12.34 16.13
N PHE A 138 -26.16 12.28 15.69
CA PHE A 138 -25.44 13.40 15.08
C PHE A 138 -26.17 13.89 13.81
N ASP A 139 -26.74 15.10 13.86
CA ASP A 139 -27.22 15.84 12.70
C ASP A 139 -26.45 17.16 12.53
N PRO A 140 -25.52 17.25 11.56
CA PRO A 140 -24.77 18.48 11.30
C PRO A 140 -25.62 19.60 10.71
N LYS A 141 -26.87 19.31 10.31
CA LYS A 141 -27.84 20.32 9.88
C LYS A 141 -28.64 20.90 11.03
N ASP A 142 -28.41 20.45 12.27
CA ASP A 142 -28.97 21.14 13.43
C ASP A 142 -28.42 22.58 13.45
N THR A 143 -29.30 23.50 13.06
CA THR A 143 -29.00 24.92 12.85
C THR A 143 -28.53 25.65 14.11
N ASN A 144 -28.59 25.00 15.27
CA ASN A 144 -28.17 25.59 16.54
C ASN A 144 -26.66 25.52 16.79
N ILE A 145 -25.88 24.79 15.98
CA ILE A 145 -24.45 24.57 16.23
C ILE A 145 -23.58 24.89 15.00
N SER A 146 -22.92 26.05 15.02
CA SER A 146 -21.94 26.43 13.99
C SER A 146 -20.70 25.53 14.03
N PRO A 147 -20.03 25.25 12.89
CA PRO A 147 -18.78 24.47 12.87
C PRO A 147 -17.63 25.19 13.60
N GLN A 148 -16.64 24.41 14.01
CA GLN A 148 -15.31 24.87 14.40
C GLN A 148 -14.38 24.89 13.18
N ILE A 149 -13.26 25.58 13.30
CA ILE A 149 -12.29 25.77 12.22
C ILE A 149 -10.96 25.26 12.73
N GLU A 150 -10.35 24.34 11.99
CA GLU A 150 -9.00 23.91 12.25
C GLU A 150 -8.02 25.06 11.93
N PRO A 151 -7.08 25.41 12.83
CA PRO A 151 -6.29 26.64 12.72
C PRO A 151 -5.42 26.76 11.46
N MET A 152 -4.82 25.67 10.98
CA MET A 152 -3.81 25.71 9.93
C MET A 152 -4.40 25.73 8.51
N PHE A 153 -5.38 24.88 8.25
CA PHE A 153 -5.97 24.66 6.93
C PHE A 153 -7.38 25.24 6.80
N GLY A 154 -7.97 25.71 7.90
CA GLY A 154 -9.35 26.22 7.90
C GLY A 154 -10.40 25.13 7.78
N THR A 155 -10.06 23.87 8.07
CA THR A 155 -10.99 22.74 7.91
C THR A 155 -12.15 22.90 8.87
N LEU A 156 -13.37 22.88 8.35
CA LEU A 156 -14.58 22.98 9.16
C LEU A 156 -14.93 21.62 9.78
N PHE A 157 -15.19 21.59 11.08
CA PHE A 157 -15.52 20.35 11.79
C PHE A 157 -16.44 20.57 13.00
N TRP A 158 -17.06 19.48 13.44
CA TRP A 158 -17.79 19.40 14.71
C TRP A 158 -17.18 18.29 15.54
N CYS A 159 -17.30 18.39 16.87
CA CYS A 159 -16.83 17.37 17.79
C CYS A 159 -17.97 17.02 18.74
N HIS A 160 -18.36 15.75 18.79
CA HIS A 160 -19.46 15.27 19.61
C HIS A 160 -18.97 14.18 20.54
N GLU A 161 -19.52 14.14 21.75
CA GLU A 161 -19.39 12.98 22.62
C GLU A 161 -20.24 11.83 22.06
N VAL A 162 -19.73 10.61 22.15
CA VAL A 162 -20.51 9.40 21.87
C VAL A 162 -21.39 9.11 23.09
N SER A 163 -22.67 8.85 22.87
CA SER A 163 -23.59 8.53 23.98
C SER A 163 -23.15 7.26 24.71
N ASN A 164 -23.38 7.23 26.02
CA ASN A 164 -23.09 6.06 26.84
C ASN A 164 -23.90 4.83 26.40
N ASP A 165 -25.11 5.02 25.85
CA ASP A 165 -25.95 3.94 25.37
C ASP A 165 -25.31 3.25 24.16
N TRP A 166 -24.75 4.02 23.20
CA TRP A 166 -24.00 3.46 22.08
C TRP A 166 -22.74 2.75 22.53
N ILE A 167 -21.98 3.35 23.45
CA ILE A 167 -20.78 2.71 24.02
C ILE A 167 -21.16 1.37 24.67
N GLN A 168 -22.22 1.31 25.46
CA GLN A 168 -22.68 0.06 26.09
C GLN A 168 -23.09 -1.00 25.05
N GLU A 169 -23.80 -0.61 24.00
CA GLU A 169 -24.18 -1.52 22.93
C GLU A 169 -22.95 -2.07 22.19
N TRP A 170 -21.97 -1.23 21.89
CA TRP A 170 -20.73 -1.65 21.23
C TRP A 170 -19.87 -2.53 22.13
N ASN A 171 -19.84 -2.28 23.44
CA ASN A 171 -19.18 -3.16 24.39
C ASN A 171 -19.80 -4.56 24.37
N GLN A 172 -21.13 -4.66 24.33
CA GLN A 172 -21.82 -5.94 24.23
C GLN A 172 -21.52 -6.64 22.91
N ALA A 173 -21.44 -5.90 21.80
CA ALA A 173 -21.05 -6.46 20.51
C ALA A 173 -19.61 -6.99 20.51
N ALA A 174 -18.70 -6.32 21.24
CA ALA A 174 -17.29 -6.67 21.33
C ALA A 174 -16.96 -7.79 22.33
N VAL A 175 -17.96 -8.36 23.03
CA VAL A 175 -17.76 -9.56 23.87
C VAL A 175 -17.36 -10.74 22.97
N PRO A 176 -16.49 -11.67 23.44
CA PRO A 176 -16.16 -12.89 22.72
C PRO A 176 -17.41 -13.72 22.36
N GLN A 177 -17.85 -13.64 21.11
CA GLN A 177 -19.04 -14.34 20.61
C GLN A 177 -18.99 -14.52 19.09
N GLU A 178 -19.81 -15.43 18.57
CA GLU A 178 -20.06 -15.49 17.12
C GLU A 178 -20.74 -14.20 16.66
N PRO A 179 -20.34 -13.63 15.52
CA PRO A 179 -20.88 -12.37 15.05
C PRO A 179 -22.37 -12.52 14.72
N SER A 180 -23.17 -11.52 15.06
CA SER A 180 -24.61 -11.49 14.75
C SER A 180 -24.90 -11.25 13.26
N ILE A 181 -23.86 -10.94 12.49
CA ILE A 181 -23.86 -10.64 11.06
C ILE A 181 -23.07 -11.74 10.33
N ASP A 182 -23.36 -11.94 9.05
CA ASP A 182 -22.68 -12.93 8.19
C ASP A 182 -21.26 -12.48 7.87
N VAL A 183 -20.39 -12.58 8.87
CA VAL A 183 -18.97 -12.27 8.81
C VAL A 183 -18.22 -13.43 9.44
N ALA A 184 -17.11 -13.82 8.81
CA ALA A 184 -16.25 -14.89 9.28
C ALA A 184 -14.79 -14.48 9.10
N LEU A 185 -13.88 -15.31 9.64
CA LEU A 185 -12.50 -15.26 9.20
C LEU A 185 -12.43 -15.53 7.68
N PRO A 186 -11.48 -14.89 6.97
CA PRO A 186 -11.28 -15.20 5.57
C PRO A 186 -10.95 -16.70 5.39
N PRO A 187 -11.32 -17.31 4.25
CA PRO A 187 -10.78 -18.62 3.90
C PRO A 187 -9.29 -18.49 3.54
N GLN A 188 -8.55 -19.60 3.60
CA GLN A 188 -7.19 -19.67 3.07
C GLN A 188 -7.15 -19.21 1.61
N ASN A 189 -6.18 -18.36 1.28
CA ASN A 189 -6.01 -17.78 -0.03
C ASN A 189 -5.33 -18.79 -0.99
N PRO A 190 -6.03 -19.33 -2.00
CA PRO A 190 -5.45 -20.30 -2.93
C PRO A 190 -4.51 -19.66 -3.96
N PHE A 191 -4.38 -18.33 -3.97
CA PHE A 191 -3.58 -17.58 -4.94
C PHE A 191 -2.18 -17.19 -4.43
N VAL A 192 -1.80 -17.59 -3.21
CA VAL A 192 -0.42 -17.45 -2.76
C VAL A 192 0.47 -18.30 -3.68
N PRO A 193 1.45 -17.69 -4.38
CA PRO A 193 2.29 -18.42 -5.30
C PRO A 193 3.10 -19.47 -4.54
N THR A 194 3.35 -20.61 -5.18
CA THR A 194 4.18 -21.70 -4.62
C THR A 194 5.27 -22.15 -5.58
N ARG A 195 5.26 -21.57 -6.79
CA ARG A 195 6.15 -21.91 -7.89
C ARG A 195 6.74 -20.62 -8.44
N TYR A 196 8.05 -20.52 -8.32
CA TYR A 196 8.83 -19.37 -8.76
C TYR A 196 9.88 -19.78 -9.81
N ASP A 197 9.68 -20.92 -10.44
CA ASP A 197 10.54 -21.38 -11.52
C ASP A 197 10.47 -20.41 -12.70
N LEU A 198 11.62 -19.84 -13.04
CA LEU A 198 11.76 -19.08 -14.27
C LEU A 198 11.65 -20.06 -15.44
N LYS A 199 10.77 -19.75 -16.39
CA LYS A 199 10.74 -20.48 -17.66
C LYS A 199 12.05 -20.24 -18.39
N ASP A 200 12.52 -21.27 -19.08
CA ASP A 200 13.64 -21.11 -20.01
C ASP A 200 13.33 -19.97 -20.99
N LEU A 201 14.32 -19.11 -21.21
CA LEU A 201 14.21 -18.08 -22.24
C LEU A 201 13.90 -18.78 -23.57
N PRO A 202 12.91 -18.30 -24.34
CA PRO A 202 12.64 -18.88 -25.65
C PRO A 202 13.90 -18.77 -26.51
N SER A 203 14.11 -19.73 -27.42
CA SER A 203 15.31 -19.73 -28.28
C SER A 203 15.48 -18.43 -29.09
N THR A 204 14.39 -17.68 -29.30
CA THR A 204 14.33 -16.38 -29.99
C THR A 204 14.63 -15.17 -29.08
N ASP A 205 14.88 -15.40 -27.80
CA ASP A 205 15.26 -14.40 -26.77
C ASP A 205 16.60 -14.81 -26.12
N SER A 206 17.49 -15.32 -26.97
CA SER A 206 18.79 -15.79 -26.56
C SER A 206 19.70 -14.58 -26.32
N ARG A 207 20.43 -14.60 -25.19
CA ARG A 207 21.39 -13.54 -24.86
C ARG A 207 22.43 -13.43 -25.97
N HIS A 208 22.49 -12.27 -26.62
CA HIS A 208 23.58 -11.87 -27.52
C HIS A 208 24.30 -10.68 -26.89
N PRO A 209 25.65 -10.59 -26.94
CA PRO A 209 26.40 -9.49 -26.33
C PRO A 209 26.05 -8.08 -26.83
N LEU A 210 25.24 -7.98 -27.89
CA LEU A 210 24.81 -6.72 -28.48
C LEU A 210 23.44 -6.28 -27.98
N VAL A 211 22.64 -7.16 -27.36
CA VAL A 211 21.32 -6.78 -26.81
C VAL A 211 21.50 -5.69 -25.75
N ASN A 212 20.66 -4.66 -25.79
CA ASN A 212 20.74 -3.42 -25.01
C ASN A 212 21.94 -2.52 -25.33
N SER A 213 22.73 -2.82 -26.36
CA SER A 213 23.80 -1.92 -26.83
C SER A 213 23.27 -0.92 -27.85
N SER A 214 23.76 0.32 -27.78
CA SER A 214 23.59 1.32 -28.83
C SER A 214 24.62 1.11 -29.93
N ILE A 215 24.16 0.94 -31.17
CA ILE A 215 24.99 0.68 -32.35
C ILE A 215 24.73 1.71 -33.45
N LYS A 216 25.66 1.78 -34.41
CA LYS A 216 25.44 2.50 -35.68
C LYS A 216 25.33 1.52 -36.82
N VAL A 217 24.27 1.62 -37.60
CA VAL A 217 23.97 0.73 -38.72
C VAL A 217 24.15 1.48 -40.03
N CYS A 218 24.91 0.92 -40.95
CA CYS A 218 25.04 1.47 -42.29
C CYS A 218 23.98 0.85 -43.21
N THR A 219 22.99 1.63 -43.63
CA THR A 219 21.97 1.19 -44.59
C THR A 219 22.07 1.98 -45.90
N SER A 220 21.59 1.40 -46.99
CA SER A 220 21.56 2.05 -48.30
C SER A 220 20.22 2.76 -48.49
N VAL A 221 20.22 4.09 -48.43
CA VAL A 221 19.03 4.91 -48.72
C VAL A 221 19.16 5.44 -50.15
N GLY A 222 18.47 4.77 -51.07
CA GLY A 222 18.59 5.02 -52.51
C GLY A 222 19.98 4.64 -53.05
N LYS A 223 20.74 5.61 -53.58
CA LYS A 223 22.09 5.40 -54.15
C LYS A 223 23.24 5.72 -53.18
N LYS A 224 22.95 6.13 -51.94
CA LYS A 224 23.96 6.55 -50.96
C LYS A 224 23.87 5.67 -49.70
N LYS A 225 25.04 5.43 -49.07
CA LYS A 225 25.13 4.78 -47.76
C LYS A 225 25.01 5.85 -46.67
N GLN A 226 24.17 5.61 -45.68
CA GLN A 226 24.00 6.46 -44.52
C GLN A 226 24.08 5.63 -43.24
N TRP A 227 24.52 6.26 -42.16
CA TRP A 227 24.65 5.65 -40.85
C TRP A 227 23.52 6.14 -39.95
N PHE A 228 22.78 5.20 -39.37
CA PHE A 228 21.69 5.45 -38.44
C PHE A 228 22.05 4.92 -37.06
N GLN A 229 21.66 5.64 -36.02
CA GLN A 229 21.80 5.19 -34.64
C GLN A 229 20.61 4.29 -34.29
N ALA A 230 20.87 3.17 -33.63
CA ALA A 230 19.85 2.23 -33.23
C ALA A 230 20.24 1.50 -31.95
N THR A 231 19.24 1.06 -31.19
CA THR A 231 19.43 0.20 -30.02
C THR A 231 19.00 -1.22 -30.37
N VAL A 232 19.83 -2.20 -29.99
CA VAL A 232 19.49 -3.61 -30.20
C VAL A 232 18.53 -4.07 -29.09
N VAL A 233 17.31 -4.43 -29.46
CA VAL A 233 16.25 -4.79 -28.51
C VAL A 233 16.19 -6.30 -28.28
N ARG A 234 16.35 -7.12 -29.33
CA ARG A 234 16.24 -8.59 -29.25
C ARG A 234 17.22 -9.30 -30.20
N TYR A 235 17.53 -10.56 -29.92
CA TYR A 235 18.29 -11.44 -30.81
C TYR A 235 17.59 -12.78 -31.01
N ASP A 236 17.37 -13.17 -32.26
CA ASP A 236 16.80 -14.45 -32.67
C ASP A 236 17.93 -15.40 -33.12
N ARG A 237 18.28 -16.40 -32.30
CA ARG A 237 19.30 -17.41 -32.62
C ARG A 237 18.94 -18.30 -33.80
N ASN A 238 17.66 -18.55 -34.06
CA ASN A 238 17.23 -19.41 -35.17
C ASN A 238 17.47 -18.73 -36.52
N LYS A 239 17.25 -17.41 -36.58
CA LYS A 239 17.46 -16.61 -37.80
C LYS A 239 18.86 -15.99 -37.89
N ASN A 240 19.58 -15.99 -36.78
CA ASN A 240 20.79 -15.23 -36.55
C ASN A 240 20.60 -13.74 -36.88
N SER A 241 19.60 -13.13 -36.27
CA SER A 241 19.22 -11.73 -36.54
C SER A 241 19.02 -10.94 -35.26
N VAL A 242 19.26 -9.64 -35.31
CA VAL A 242 18.99 -8.68 -34.24
C VAL A 242 17.84 -7.75 -34.62
N LEU A 243 17.00 -7.41 -33.65
CA LEU A 243 15.94 -6.41 -33.79
C LEU A 243 16.49 -5.06 -33.36
N LEU A 244 16.43 -4.09 -34.24
CA LEU A 244 16.94 -2.74 -34.03
C LEU A 244 15.79 -1.76 -33.90
N SER A 245 15.78 -0.98 -32.83
CA SER A 245 14.90 0.17 -32.65
C SER A 245 15.66 1.44 -33.02
N TYR A 246 15.13 2.19 -33.98
CA TYR A 246 15.68 3.46 -34.48
C TYR A 246 14.96 4.63 -33.80
N GLU A 247 15.62 5.78 -33.64
CA GLU A 247 15.04 6.94 -32.92
C GLU A 247 13.75 7.49 -33.57
N ASP A 248 13.62 7.36 -34.90
CA ASP A 248 12.53 7.97 -35.68
C ASP A 248 11.72 6.95 -36.54
N GLU A 249 11.99 5.64 -36.44
CA GLU A 249 11.36 4.59 -37.28
C GLU A 249 10.90 3.36 -36.47
N GLU A 250 10.08 2.50 -37.09
CA GLU A 250 9.65 1.22 -36.53
C GLU A 250 10.82 0.22 -36.36
N GLU A 251 10.65 -0.75 -35.45
CA GLU A 251 11.68 -1.77 -35.20
C GLU A 251 11.90 -2.68 -36.42
N GLN A 252 13.16 -2.88 -36.83
CA GLN A 252 13.50 -3.72 -37.98
C GLN A 252 14.50 -4.82 -37.64
N TRP A 253 14.28 -6.02 -38.20
CA TRP A 253 15.19 -7.15 -38.09
C TRP A 253 16.35 -7.07 -39.09
N HIS A 254 17.58 -7.26 -38.60
CA HIS A 254 18.80 -7.30 -39.39
C HIS A 254 19.56 -8.60 -39.13
N LYS A 255 19.97 -9.29 -40.19
CA LYS A 255 20.74 -10.54 -40.11
C LYS A 255 22.20 -10.24 -39.76
N LEU A 256 22.77 -11.01 -38.83
CA LEU A 256 24.18 -10.94 -38.46
C LEU A 256 25.03 -11.88 -39.32
N ASP A 257 26.28 -11.48 -39.57
CA ASP A 257 27.27 -12.28 -40.31
C ASP A 257 27.78 -13.48 -39.49
N HIS A 258 27.88 -13.32 -38.17
CA HIS A 258 28.36 -14.33 -37.23
C HIS A 258 27.29 -14.69 -36.20
N SER A 259 27.30 -15.94 -35.71
CA SER A 259 26.40 -16.37 -34.62
C SER A 259 26.91 -15.89 -33.26
N ALA A 260 26.03 -15.92 -32.26
CA ALA A 260 26.38 -15.57 -30.88
C ALA A 260 27.61 -16.34 -30.35
N ASP A 261 27.80 -17.59 -30.79
CA ASP A 261 28.91 -18.45 -30.37
C ASP A 261 30.28 -17.89 -30.80
N HIS A 262 30.34 -17.03 -31.81
CA HIS A 262 31.56 -16.33 -32.24
C HIS A 262 32.05 -15.29 -31.22
N PHE A 263 31.15 -14.75 -30.40
CA PHE A 263 31.45 -13.71 -29.42
C PHE A 263 31.66 -14.25 -28.00
N SER A 264 31.51 -15.55 -27.80
CA SER A 264 31.87 -16.20 -26.53
C SER A 264 33.40 -16.14 -26.38
N ARG A 265 33.88 -15.22 -25.54
CA ARG A 265 35.27 -15.26 -25.08
C ARG A 265 35.42 -16.35 -24.03
N ASP A 266 36.50 -17.12 -24.14
CA ASP A 266 37.06 -17.92 -23.04
C ASP A 266 37.28 -17.07 -21.78
#